data_AF-A0A847FXS6-F1
#
_entry.id   AF-A0A847FXS6-F1
#
_cell.length_a   1.000
_cell.length_b   1.000
_cell.length_c   1.000
_cell.angle_alpha   90.00
_cell.angle_beta   90.00
_cell.angle_gamma   90.00
#
_symmetry.space_group_name_H-M   'P 1'
#
loop_
_entity.id
_entity.type
_entity.pdbx_description
1 polymer ?
#
loop_
_entity_poly.entity_id
_entity_poly.type
_entity_poly.pdbx_seq_one_letter_code
_entity_poly.pdbx_strand_id
1 'polypeptide(L)' 'MQHRIEVFWSNDLPDGRASSLLAQLQRLGIRTVTRVRVSDLYFLQGHLPAADLERLAVELLVDPVVEGYHL' A
#
# COMPACT_ATOMS: atom_id res chain seq x y z
N MET A 1 -14.91 14.32 -9.24
CA MET A 1 -14.54 14.12 -7.83
C MET A 1 -13.15 13.49 -7.79
N GLN A 2 -12.40 13.66 -6.70
CA GLN A 2 -11.09 13.03 -6.52
C GLN A 2 -11.24 11.90 -5.51
N HIS A 3 -10.78 10.71 -5.87
CA HIS A 3 -10.81 9.51 -5.04
C HIS A 3 -9.39 9.05 -4.78
N ARG A 4 -9.17 8.38 -3.64
CA ARG A 4 -7.86 7.85 -3.26
C ARG A 4 -8.04 6.41 -2.79
N ILE A 5 -7.30 5.49 -3.39
CA ILE A 5 -7.23 4.11 -2.92
C ILE A 5 -5.83 3.89 -2.34
N GLU A 6 -5.76 3.57 -1.05
CA GLU A 6 -4.53 3.12 -0.41
C GLU A 6 -4.49 1.59 -0.47
N VAL A 7 -3.41 1.02 -0.98
CA VAL A 7 -3.15 -0.43 -0.94
C VAL A 7 -1.97 -0.67 -0.01
N PHE A 8 -2.12 -1.57 0.95
CA PHE A 8 -1.14 -1.81 2.01
C PHE A 8 -0.90 -3.30 2.24
N TRP A 9 0.28 -3.63 2.72
CA TRP A 9 0.60 -5.00 3.13
C TRP A 9 -0.20 -5.43 4.37
N SER A 10 -1.00 -6.49 4.25
CA SER A 10 -1.91 -6.97 5.29
C SER A 10 -1.61 -8.40 5.76
N ASN A 11 -0.52 -9.01 5.30
CA ASN A 11 -0.12 -10.35 5.69
C ASN A 11 0.86 -10.34 6.88
N ASP A 12 0.88 -11.44 7.64
CA ASP A 12 1.83 -11.68 8.73
C ASP A 12 3.25 -12.01 8.22
N LEU A 13 3.37 -12.37 6.93
CA LEU A 13 4.66 -12.52 6.27
C LEU A 13 5.37 -11.17 6.13
N PRO A 14 6.71 -11.14 6.13
CA PRO A 14 7.45 -9.89 5.95
C PRO A 14 7.18 -9.24 4.59
N ASP A 15 6.84 -7.95 4.60
CA ASP A 15 6.85 -7.11 3.40
C ASP A 15 8.29 -6.92 2.92
N GLY A 16 8.60 -7.46 1.74
CA GLY A 16 9.91 -7.33 1.11
C GLY A 16 10.31 -5.88 0.84
N ARG A 17 9.34 -5.00 0.51
CA ARG A 17 9.58 -3.58 0.26
C ARG A 17 10.00 -2.88 1.55
N ALA A 18 9.21 -3.04 2.62
CA ALA A 18 9.55 -2.49 3.93
C ALA A 18 10.89 -3.01 4.46
N SER A 19 11.17 -4.31 4.30
CA SER A 19 12.41 -4.93 4.74
C SER A 19 13.64 -4.37 4.00
N SER A 20 13.54 -4.23 2.68
CA SER A 20 14.59 -3.64 1.85
C SER A 20 14.84 -2.17 2.22
N LEU A 21 13.79 -1.39 2.44
CA LEU A 21 13.91 0.03 2.80
C LEU A 21 14.52 0.20 4.20
N LEU A 22 14.12 -0.61 5.18
CA LEU A 22 14.72 -0.59 6.51
C LEU A 22 16.22 -0.92 6.47
N ALA A 23 16.61 -1.92 5.68
CA ALA A 23 18.03 -2.25 5.48
C ALA A 23 18.82 -1.12 4.80
N GLN A 24 18.20 -0.38 3.87
CA GLN A 24 18.80 0.82 3.26
C GLN A 24 19.00 1.94 4.28
N LEU A 25 17.99 2.23 5.11
CA LEU A 25 18.09 3.24 6.18
C LEU A 25 19.24 2.92 7.15
N GLN A 26 19.36 1.67 7.57
CA GLN A 26 20.46 1.23 8.43
C GLN A 26 21.83 1.43 7.79
N ARG A 27 21.97 1.12 6.48
CA ARG A 27 23.21 1.35 5.72
C ARG A 27 23.56 2.83 5.57
N LEU A 28 22.56 3.71 5.53
CA LEU A 28 22.76 5.16 5.53
C LEU A 28 23.06 5.74 6.92
N GLY A 29 23.12 4.90 7.96
CA GLY A 29 23.36 5.33 9.34
C GLY A 29 22.12 5.81 10.09
N ILE A 30 20.93 5.76 9.47
CA ILE A 30 19.65 6.10 10.10
C ILE A 30 19.17 4.86 10.88
N ARG A 31 19.59 4.77 12.15
CA ARG A 31 19.32 3.60 13.01
C ARG A 31 18.15 3.76 13.98
N THR A 32 17.58 4.96 14.05
CA THR A 32 16.45 5.27 14.95
C THR A 32 15.12 4.73 14.45
N VAL A 33 15.01 4.45 13.15
CA VAL A 33 13.82 3.84 12.55
C VAL A 33 13.85 2.33 12.78
N THR A 34 12.89 1.82 13.55
CA THR A 34 12.78 0.40 13.91
C THR A 34 11.76 -0.37 13.07
N ARG A 35 10.87 0.34 12.38
CA ARG A 35 9.82 -0.24 11.55
C ARG A 35 9.49 0.68 10.38
N VAL A 36 9.19 0.06 9.24
CA VAL A 36 8.73 0.72 8.02
C VAL A 36 7.43 0.03 7.57
N ARG A 37 6.51 0.79 7.01
CA ARG A 37 5.41 0.28 6.20
C ARG A 37 5.45 0.98 4.85
N VAL A 38 5.18 0.23 3.78
CA VAL A 38 5.07 0.75 2.43
C VAL A 38 3.64 0.51 1.97
N SER A 39 3.01 1.56 1.45
CA SER A 39 1.67 1.54 0.88
C SER A 39 1.71 2.22 -0.49
N ASP A 40 0.91 1.74 -1.43
CA ASP A 40 0.70 2.36 -2.72
C ASP A 40 -0.53 3.26 -2.68
N LEU A 41 -0.43 4.47 -3.22
CA LEU A 41 -1.54 5.43 -3.26
C LEU A 41 -1.97 5.66 -4.71
N TYR A 42 -3.19 5.26 -5.05
CA TYR A 42 -3.81 5.50 -6.33
C TYR A 42 -4.76 6.68 -6.24
N PHE A 43 -4.56 7.69 -7.08
CA PHE A 43 -5.42 8.86 -7.16
C PHE A 43 -6.24 8.81 -8.45
N LEU A 44 -7.55 8.81 -8.31
CA LEU A 44 -8.50 8.69 -9.42
C LEU A 44 -9.32 9.97 -9.53
N GLN A 45 -9.53 10.45 -10.75
CA GLN A 45 -10.33 11.64 -11.01
C GLN A 45 -11.48 11.30 -11.96
N GLY A 46 -12.71 11.62 -11.57
CA GLY A 46 -13.88 11.37 -12.40
C GLY A 46 -15.17 11.29 -11.61
N HIS A 47 -16.20 10.73 -12.25
CA HIS A 47 -17.43 10.30 -11.59
C HIS A 47 -17.37 8.79 -11.44
N LEU A 48 -16.88 8.34 -10.29
CA LEU A 48 -16.75 6.92 -9.94
C LEU A 48 -17.67 6.65 -8.74
N PRO A 49 -18.76 5.89 -8.94
CA PRO A 49 -19.55 5.35 -7.84
C PRO A 49 -18.69 4.55 -6.87
N ALA A 50 -19.10 4.50 -5.59
CA ALA A 50 -18.38 3.73 -4.57
C ALA A 50 -18.18 2.25 -4.96
N ALA A 51 -19.20 1.64 -5.58
CA ALA A 51 -19.12 0.26 -6.05
C ALA A 51 -18.04 0.05 -7.13
N ASP A 52 -17.80 1.02 -8.00
CA ASP A 52 -16.76 0.93 -9.02
C ASP A 52 -15.35 1.12 -8.42
N LEU A 53 -15.23 1.94 -7.37
CA LEU A 53 -13.98 2.08 -6.60
C LEU A 53 -13.64 0.79 -5.85
N GLU A 54 -14.63 0.16 -5.20
CA GLU A 54 -14.47 -1.13 -4.55
C GLU A 54 -14.06 -2.21 -5.55
N ARG A 55 -14.72 -2.26 -6.72
CA ARG A 55 -14.34 -3.20 -7.79
C ARG A 55 -12.93 -2.96 -8.29
N LEU A 56 -12.54 -1.70 -8.52
CA LEU A 56 -11.15 -1.38 -8.91
C LEU A 56 -10.15 -1.85 -7.86
N ALA A 57 -10.43 -1.63 -6.57
CA ALA A 57 -9.57 -2.10 -5.51
C ALA A 57 -9.43 -3.63 -5.52
N VAL A 58 -10.55 -4.36 -5.51
CA VAL A 58 -10.57 -5.83 -5.34
C VAL A 58 -10.19 -6.60 -6.60
N GLU A 59 -10.57 -6.12 -7.79
CA GLU A 59 -10.38 -6.85 -9.04
C GLU A 59 -9.04 -6.52 -9.73
N LEU A 60 -8.39 -5.41 -9.38
CA LEU A 60 -7.21 -4.92 -10.09
C LEU A 60 -6.05 -4.47 -9.20
N LEU A 61 -6.31 -3.66 -8.18
CA LEU A 61 -5.24 -2.93 -7.49
C LEU A 61 -4.62 -3.70 -6.31
N VAL A 62 -5.36 -4.66 -5.74
CA VAL A 62 -4.98 -5.37 -4.53
C VAL A 62 -4.68 -6.83 -4.88
N ASP A 63 -3.53 -7.34 -4.44
CA ASP A 63 -3.35 -8.80 -4.33
C ASP A 63 -4.10 -9.30 -3.06
N PRO A 64 -5.20 -10.05 -3.20
CA PRO A 64 -6.03 -10.45 -2.06
C PRO A 64 -5.33 -11.42 -1.09
N VAL A 65 -4.19 -11.99 -1.46
CA VAL A 65 -3.44 -12.93 -0.61
C VAL A 65 -2.55 -12.20 0.39
N VAL A 66 -1.97 -11.07 -0.01
CA VAL A 66 -0.93 -10.38 0.78
C VAL A 66 -1.24 -8.92 1.09
N GLU A 67 -2.18 -8.31 0.38
CA GLU A 67 -2.51 -6.89 0.46
C GLU A 67 -3.96 -6.65 0.90
N GLY A 68 -4.20 -5.48 1.45
CA GLY A 68 -5.52 -4.92 1.75
C GLY A 68 -5.63 -3.50 1.22
N TYR A 69 -6.81 -2.89 1.35
CA TYR A 69 -7.04 -1.53 0.87
C TYR A 69 -7.90 -0.67 1.77
N HIS A 70 -7.77 0.66 1.61
CA HIS A 70 -8.69 1.68 2.10
C HIS A 70 -9.11 2.60 0.95
N LEU A 71 -10.40 2.96 0.89
CA LEU A 71 -10.95 3.94 -0.06
C LEU A 71 -11.02 5.36 0.53
#